data_AF-A0A838ZMF9-F1
#
_entry.id   AF-A0A838ZMF9-F1
#
_cell.length_a   1.000
_cell.length_b   1.000
_cell.length_c   1.000
_cell.angle_alpha   90.00
_cell.angle_beta   90.00
_cell.angle_gamma   90.00
#
_symmetry.space_group_name_H-M   'P 1'
#
loop_
_entity.id
_entity.type
_entity.pdbx_description
1 polymer ?
#
loop_
_entity_poly.entity_id
_entity_poly.type
_entity_poly.pdbx_seq_one_letter_code
_entity_poly.pdbx_strand_id
1 'polypeptide(L)'
;MKRGILYLTLIGIAFSLNSCSDKKRNPTAVFMPDMYYPVAYDPYMEADFEYWPEREGEESNIPLFAEHRNMTALWPVDGSVARTEGQMILPWELKNTLEDYNKSKAITSSPLDPINRKKDLERGEKLYGQTCAVCHGEAGDGQGSIVQSKAYSGVPTYAERELTLGSVYHVIMYGKNAMGSYASQLTPVDRWRVAEYVMNLRAKNLQASSAVAATETAAVESTTDNTNQQ
;
A
#
# COMPACT_ATOMS: atom_id res chain seq x y z
N MET A 1 -48.43 -22.93 -34.05
CA MET A 1 -46.99 -22.61 -34.11
C MET A 1 -46.53 -21.62 -33.04
N LYS A 2 -47.15 -20.43 -32.88
CA LYS A 2 -46.73 -19.41 -31.90
C LYS A 2 -46.77 -19.85 -30.42
N ARG A 3 -47.76 -20.66 -30.01
CA ARG A 3 -47.85 -21.19 -28.63
C ARG A 3 -46.77 -22.23 -28.32
N GLY A 4 -46.38 -23.06 -29.29
CA GLY A 4 -45.31 -24.07 -29.11
C GLY A 4 -43.92 -23.45 -28.96
N ILE A 5 -43.65 -22.36 -29.68
CA ILE A 5 -42.41 -21.59 -29.54
C ILE A 5 -42.35 -20.93 -28.15
N LEU A 6 -43.47 -20.40 -27.64
CA LEU A 6 -43.54 -19.80 -26.30
C LEU A 6 -43.22 -20.81 -25.19
N TYR A 7 -43.75 -22.04 -25.28
CA TYR A 7 -43.46 -23.10 -24.31
C TYR A 7 -42.01 -23.58 -24.39
N LEU A 8 -41.43 -23.69 -25.59
CA LEU A 8 -40.01 -24.02 -25.75
C LEU A 8 -39.08 -22.94 -25.19
N THR A 9 -39.41 -21.66 -25.37
CA THR A 9 -38.64 -20.56 -24.76
C THR A 9 -38.76 -20.54 -23.23
N LEU A 10 -39.93 -20.84 -22.68
CA LEU A 10 -40.13 -20.93 -21.22
C LEU A 10 -39.35 -22.10 -20.60
N ILE A 11 -39.33 -23.26 -21.28
CA ILE A 11 -38.55 -24.43 -20.83
C ILE A 11 -37.05 -24.15 -20.91
N GLY A 12 -36.59 -23.47 -21.98
CA GLY A 12 -35.18 -23.04 -22.10
C GLY A 12 -34.75 -22.07 -21.00
N ILE A 13 -35.61 -21.11 -20.65
CA ILE A 13 -35.36 -20.16 -19.55
C ILE A 13 -35.33 -20.89 -18.20
N ALA A 14 -36.26 -21.81 -17.95
CA ALA A 14 -36.30 -22.61 -16.72
C ALA A 14 -35.05 -23.50 -16.55
N PHE A 15 -34.52 -24.05 -17.65
CA PHE A 15 -33.27 -24.82 -17.63
C PHE A 15 -32.05 -23.95 -17.35
N SER A 16 -32.01 -22.72 -17.90
CA SER A 16 -30.92 -21.77 -17.62
C SER A 16 -30.91 -21.24 -16.19
N LEU A 17 -32.06 -21.19 -15.51
CA LEU A 17 -32.16 -20.77 -14.10
C LEU A 17 -31.76 -21.87 -13.10
N ASN A 18 -31.62 -23.13 -13.53
CA ASN A 18 -31.09 -24.23 -12.71
C ASN A 18 -29.56 -24.39 -12.82
N SER A 19 -28.87 -23.46 -13.49
CA SER A 19 -27.41 -23.48 -13.63
C SER A 19 -26.66 -22.90 -12.41
N CYS A 20 -27.30 -22.82 -11.24
CA CYS A 20 -26.61 -22.66 -9.98
C CYS A 20 -26.13 -24.03 -9.52
N SER A 21 -24.82 -24.28 -9.61
CA SER A 21 -24.23 -25.51 -9.09
C SER A 21 -24.19 -25.45 -7.57
N ASP A 22 -25.05 -26.22 -6.89
CA ASP A 22 -25.02 -26.50 -5.45
C ASP A 22 -23.80 -27.35 -5.03
N LYS A 23 -22.64 -27.16 -5.67
CA LYS A 23 -21.39 -27.82 -5.27
C LYS A 23 -20.90 -27.17 -3.98
N LYS A 24 -21.44 -27.63 -2.84
CA LYS A 24 -20.81 -27.51 -1.53
C LYS A 24 -19.49 -28.28 -1.60
N ARG A 25 -18.40 -27.55 -1.89
CA ARG A 25 -17.05 -28.12 -1.92
C ARG A 25 -16.56 -28.25 -0.49
N ASN A 26 -16.90 -29.38 0.14
CA ASN A 26 -16.27 -29.74 1.40
C ASN A 26 -14.82 -30.17 1.11
N PRO A 27 -13.89 -29.96 2.05
CA PRO A 27 -12.56 -30.54 1.97
C PRO A 27 -12.66 -32.05 1.70
N THR A 28 -11.77 -32.56 0.86
CA THR A 28 -11.73 -34.01 0.57
C THR A 28 -11.22 -34.76 1.79
N ALA A 29 -11.76 -35.96 2.02
CA ALA A 29 -11.26 -36.84 3.07
C ALA A 29 -9.75 -37.09 2.89
N VAL A 30 -9.01 -36.98 3.98
CA VAL A 30 -7.57 -37.26 4.03
C VAL A 30 -7.40 -38.66 4.63
N PHE A 31 -6.74 -39.56 3.90
CA PHE A 31 -6.39 -40.89 4.41
C PHE A 31 -5.09 -40.81 5.20
N MET A 32 -5.10 -41.30 6.45
CA MET A 32 -3.96 -41.25 7.39
C MET A 32 -3.40 -39.82 7.61
N PRO A 33 -4.14 -38.93 8.31
CA PRO A 33 -3.74 -37.54 8.51
C PRO A 33 -2.60 -37.34 9.55
N ASP A 34 -1.88 -38.40 9.93
CA ASP A 34 -0.78 -38.32 10.89
C ASP A 34 0.27 -37.32 10.38
N MET A 35 0.52 -36.27 11.16
CA MET A 35 1.41 -35.14 10.83
C MET A 35 0.99 -34.28 9.62
N TYR A 36 -0.23 -34.44 9.08
CA TYR A 36 -0.75 -33.55 8.04
C TYR A 36 -1.05 -32.14 8.58
N TYR A 37 -1.44 -32.06 9.85
CA TYR A 37 -1.68 -30.82 10.57
C TYR A 37 -0.53 -30.57 11.56
N PRO A 38 -0.05 -29.32 11.67
CA PRO A 38 1.09 -29.02 12.53
C PRO A 38 0.69 -29.10 14.00
N VAL A 39 1.54 -29.72 14.82
CA VAL A 39 1.44 -29.64 16.29
C VAL A 39 1.90 -28.26 16.79
N ALA A 40 2.78 -27.60 16.04
CA ALA A 40 3.25 -26.25 16.33
C ALA A 40 2.26 -25.18 15.84
N TYR A 41 2.24 -24.04 16.51
CA TYR A 41 1.43 -22.90 16.11
C TYR A 41 2.02 -22.17 14.89
N ASP A 42 1.23 -22.08 13.82
CA ASP A 42 1.47 -21.23 12.66
C ASP A 42 1.11 -19.77 13.01
N PRO A 43 1.85 -18.77 12.49
CA PRO A 43 1.55 -17.35 12.70
C PRO A 43 0.11 -16.90 12.40
N TYR A 44 -0.61 -17.56 11.48
CA TYR A 44 -1.95 -17.14 11.07
C TYR A 44 -3.04 -18.18 11.32
N MET A 45 -2.79 -19.18 12.19
CA MET A 45 -3.82 -20.16 12.55
C MET A 45 -4.62 -19.74 13.79
N GLU A 46 -5.82 -20.28 13.90
CA GLU A 46 -6.54 -20.33 15.16
C GLU A 46 -5.88 -21.40 16.06
N ALA A 47 -5.72 -21.09 17.34
CA ALA A 47 -5.14 -21.97 18.35
C ALA A 47 -6.19 -22.92 18.93
N ASP A 48 -7.03 -23.51 18.08
CA ASP A 48 -8.03 -24.50 18.46
C ASP A 48 -7.45 -25.91 18.29
N PHE A 49 -7.31 -26.64 19.39
CA PHE A 49 -6.58 -27.91 19.38
C PHE A 49 -7.50 -29.11 19.10
N GLU A 50 -8.42 -28.97 18.14
CA GLU A 50 -9.38 -30.03 17.85
C GLU A 50 -9.60 -30.26 16.34
N TYR A 51 -9.44 -31.53 15.93
CA TYR A 51 -9.59 -31.95 14.54
C TYR A 51 -11.06 -31.87 14.12
N TRP A 52 -11.32 -31.58 12.84
CA TRP A 52 -12.63 -31.82 12.25
C TRP A 52 -12.89 -33.34 12.13
N PRO A 53 -14.02 -33.90 12.58
CA PRO A 53 -15.29 -33.25 12.92
C PRO A 53 -15.51 -33.00 14.42
N GLU A 54 -14.51 -33.30 15.25
CA GLU A 54 -14.56 -33.25 16.71
C GLU A 54 -14.40 -31.85 17.30
N ARG A 55 -14.38 -30.77 16.52
CA ARG A 55 -14.45 -29.36 17.01
C ARG A 55 -15.68 -29.17 17.91
N GLU A 56 -15.56 -29.52 19.17
CA GLU A 56 -16.60 -29.34 20.19
C GLU A 56 -16.25 -28.16 21.10
N GLY A 57 -14.99 -27.71 21.13
CA GLY A 57 -14.55 -26.48 21.78
C GLY A 57 -14.37 -25.29 20.82
N GLU A 58 -15.04 -24.17 21.12
CA GLU A 58 -14.79 -22.87 20.45
C GLU A 58 -13.56 -22.12 21.02
N GLU A 59 -12.94 -22.64 22.09
CA GLU A 59 -11.90 -21.94 22.85
C GLU A 59 -10.58 -22.72 22.91
N SER A 60 -9.48 -21.99 22.82
CA SER A 60 -8.14 -22.53 22.99
C SER A 60 -7.91 -23.01 24.42
N ASN A 61 -7.23 -24.16 24.58
CA ASN A 61 -6.78 -24.64 25.90
C ASN A 61 -5.72 -23.75 26.57
N ILE A 62 -5.20 -22.74 25.85
CA ILE A 62 -4.25 -21.76 26.36
C ILE A 62 -5.00 -20.47 26.69
N PRO A 63 -5.07 -20.05 27.98
CA PRO A 63 -5.84 -18.87 28.39
C PRO A 63 -5.48 -17.60 27.62
N LEU A 64 -4.18 -17.41 27.34
CA LEU A 64 -3.68 -16.25 26.60
C LEU A 64 -4.26 -16.17 25.19
N PHE A 65 -4.42 -17.31 24.50
CA PHE A 65 -5.02 -17.31 23.16
C PHE A 65 -6.53 -17.18 23.23
N ALA A 66 -7.19 -17.81 24.21
CA ALA A 66 -8.64 -17.68 24.41
C ALA A 66 -9.07 -16.21 24.62
N GLU A 67 -8.33 -15.45 25.43
CA GLU A 67 -8.56 -14.00 25.63
C GLU A 67 -8.41 -13.17 24.35
N HIS A 68 -7.64 -13.67 23.38
CA HIS A 68 -7.33 -13.02 22.11
C HIS A 68 -7.98 -13.71 20.91
N ARG A 69 -9.20 -14.25 21.07
CA ARG A 69 -10.00 -14.88 19.99
C ARG A 69 -9.27 -16.04 19.32
N ASN A 70 -8.56 -16.83 20.11
CA ASN A 70 -7.72 -17.95 19.69
C ASN A 70 -6.64 -17.57 18.66
N MET A 71 -6.21 -16.29 18.57
CA MET A 71 -5.17 -15.90 17.63
C MET A 71 -3.78 -16.27 18.17
N THR A 72 -2.96 -16.93 17.34
CA THR A 72 -1.55 -17.23 17.67
C THR A 72 -0.65 -15.99 17.54
N ALA A 73 -0.98 -15.07 16.62
CA ALA A 73 -0.30 -13.79 16.46
C ALA A 73 -0.77 -12.77 17.49
N LEU A 74 -0.07 -12.71 18.62
CA LEU A 74 -0.31 -11.74 19.69
C LEU A 74 0.40 -10.41 19.45
N TRP A 75 -0.12 -9.35 20.06
CA TRP A 75 0.52 -8.05 20.05
C TRP A 75 1.79 -8.06 20.90
N PRO A 76 2.88 -7.40 20.46
CA PRO A 76 4.05 -7.21 21.31
C PRO A 76 3.71 -6.30 22.49
N VAL A 77 4.45 -6.45 23.59
CA VAL A 77 4.30 -5.58 24.76
C VAL A 77 4.69 -4.14 24.39
N ASP A 78 3.93 -3.17 24.91
CA ASP A 78 4.19 -1.75 24.69
C ASP A 78 5.61 -1.35 25.11
N GLY A 79 6.26 -0.55 24.26
CA GLY A 79 7.63 -0.08 24.49
C GLY A 79 8.73 -1.10 24.14
N SER A 80 8.37 -2.30 23.70
CA SER A 80 9.35 -3.26 23.17
C SER A 80 9.99 -2.74 21.88
N VAL A 81 11.32 -2.86 21.78
CA VAL A 81 12.09 -2.50 20.59
C VAL A 81 12.80 -3.75 20.10
N ALA A 82 12.39 -4.25 18.94
CA ALA A 82 13.01 -5.43 18.33
C ALA A 82 14.45 -5.11 17.90
N ARG A 83 15.37 -6.06 18.12
CA ARG A 83 16.70 -6.00 17.51
C ARG A 83 16.55 -6.32 16.03
N THR A 84 16.89 -5.37 15.17
CA THR A 84 16.87 -5.57 13.73
C THR A 84 18.27 -5.94 13.24
N GLU A 85 18.40 -7.02 12.49
CA GLU A 85 19.63 -7.37 11.80
C GLU A 85 19.77 -6.43 10.58
N GLY A 86 20.76 -5.53 10.59
CA GLY A 86 21.02 -4.59 9.49
C GLY A 86 21.40 -3.17 9.96
N GLN A 87 21.09 -2.17 9.12
CA GLN A 87 21.23 -0.75 9.48
C GLN A 87 20.31 -0.45 10.67
N MET A 88 20.92 -0.21 11.84
CA MET A 88 20.25 0.14 13.10
C MET A 88 19.60 1.53 12.98
N ILE A 89 18.41 1.58 12.38
CA ILE A 89 17.57 2.77 12.35
C ILE A 89 16.69 2.72 13.58
N LEU A 90 16.85 3.69 14.47
CA LEU A 90 16.00 3.82 15.65
C LEU A 90 14.54 4.01 15.23
N PRO A 91 13.58 3.53 16.06
CA PRO A 91 12.18 3.80 15.84
C PRO A 91 11.92 5.30 15.68
N TRP A 92 10.92 5.63 14.88
CA TRP A 92 10.52 7.02 14.66
C TRP A 92 9.90 7.59 15.94
N GLU A 93 10.50 8.64 16.49
CA GLU A 93 10.11 9.21 17.79
C GLU A 93 9.01 10.27 17.68
N LEU A 94 8.87 10.91 16.52
CA LEU A 94 7.91 11.99 16.28
C LEU A 94 6.49 11.42 16.22
N LYS A 95 5.58 11.92 17.06
CA LYS A 95 4.20 11.43 17.16
C LYS A 95 3.32 11.99 16.05
N ASN A 96 2.11 11.45 15.88
CA ASN A 96 1.10 11.96 14.94
C ASN A 96 0.44 13.26 15.45
N THR A 97 1.22 14.33 15.59
CA THR A 97 0.73 15.65 15.98
C THR A 97 1.17 16.67 14.93
N LEU A 98 0.43 17.78 14.80
CA LEU A 98 0.79 18.84 13.86
C LEU A 98 2.15 19.47 14.20
N GLU A 99 2.46 19.59 15.49
CA GLU A 99 3.74 20.10 15.98
C GLU A 99 4.90 19.21 15.50
N ASP A 100 4.79 17.90 15.72
CA ASP A 100 5.81 16.93 15.34
C ASP A 100 5.89 16.73 13.82
N TYR A 101 4.77 16.87 13.09
CA TYR A 101 4.81 16.95 11.64
C TYR A 101 5.63 18.15 11.15
N ASN A 102 5.48 19.33 11.77
CA ASN A 102 6.28 20.48 11.41
C ASN A 102 7.76 20.30 11.80
N LYS A 103 8.07 19.64 12.93
CA LYS A 103 9.44 19.24 13.27
C LYS A 103 10.03 18.28 12.24
N SER A 104 9.23 17.32 11.72
CA SER A 104 9.69 16.38 10.69
C SER A 104 10.15 17.09 9.41
N LYS A 105 9.59 18.27 9.12
CA LYS A 105 10.00 19.05 7.94
C LYS A 105 11.45 19.52 8.02
N ALA A 106 11.97 19.75 9.22
CA ALA A 106 13.35 20.17 9.42
C ALA A 106 14.37 19.06 9.11
N ILE A 107 13.94 17.80 9.02
CA ILE A 107 14.81 16.67 8.69
C ILE A 107 14.98 16.59 7.18
N THR A 108 16.18 16.92 6.71
CA THR A 108 16.53 16.97 5.28
C THR A 108 17.51 15.88 4.87
N SER A 109 18.25 15.30 5.81
CA SER A 109 19.19 14.20 5.58
C SER A 109 18.57 12.85 5.91
N SER A 110 18.98 11.83 5.16
CA SER A 110 18.64 10.43 5.40
C SER A 110 19.70 9.78 6.28
N PRO A 111 19.33 8.87 7.20
CA PRO A 111 20.28 8.09 7.99
C PRO A 111 20.89 6.90 7.21
N LEU A 112 20.51 6.70 5.94
CA LEU A 112 21.05 5.64 5.09
C LEU A 112 22.51 5.92 4.72
N ASP A 113 23.28 4.86 4.56
CA ASP A 113 24.69 4.93 4.15
C ASP A 113 24.79 5.47 2.70
N PRO A 114 25.43 6.65 2.49
CA PRO A 114 25.58 7.24 1.17
C PRO A 114 26.28 6.34 0.14
N ILE A 115 27.11 5.39 0.58
CA ILE A 115 27.81 4.44 -0.29
C ILE A 115 26.82 3.55 -1.05
N ASN A 116 25.68 3.24 -0.42
CA ASN A 116 24.65 2.35 -0.97
C ASN A 116 23.53 3.07 -1.71
N ARG A 117 23.60 4.40 -1.83
CA ARG A 117 22.53 5.25 -2.37
C ARG A 117 21.92 4.74 -3.68
N LYS A 118 22.74 4.23 -4.61
CA LYS A 118 22.23 3.66 -5.88
C LYS A 118 21.29 2.47 -5.64
N LYS A 119 21.72 1.51 -4.81
CA LYS A 119 20.93 0.33 -4.45
C LYS A 119 19.68 0.71 -3.64
N ASP A 120 19.82 1.69 -2.76
CA ASP A 120 18.71 2.19 -1.94
C ASP A 120 17.63 2.87 -2.80
N LEU A 121 18.03 3.64 -3.82
CA LEU A 121 17.11 4.22 -4.79
C LEU A 121 16.43 3.16 -5.67
N GLU A 122 17.17 2.17 -6.17
CA GLU A 122 16.60 1.05 -6.95
C GLU A 122 15.56 0.25 -6.13
N ARG A 123 15.84 0.02 -4.84
CA ARG A 123 14.87 -0.62 -3.94
C ARG A 123 13.67 0.30 -3.65
N GLY A 124 13.92 1.59 -3.43
CA GLY A 124 12.88 2.60 -3.23
C GLY A 124 11.93 2.69 -4.41
N GLU A 125 12.45 2.66 -5.64
CA GLU A 125 11.68 2.62 -6.89
C GLU A 125 10.76 1.40 -6.95
N LYS A 126 11.31 0.20 -6.68
CA LYS A 126 10.52 -1.04 -6.67
C LYS A 126 9.37 -0.98 -5.66
N LEU A 127 9.66 -0.54 -4.44
CA LEU A 127 8.66 -0.42 -3.38
C LEU A 127 7.60 0.63 -3.74
N TYR A 128 8.02 1.77 -4.28
CA TYR A 128 7.12 2.81 -4.75
C TYR A 128 6.17 2.31 -5.83
N GLY A 129 6.70 1.56 -6.81
CA GLY A 129 5.91 0.97 -7.90
C GLY A 129 4.85 -0.03 -7.42
N GLN A 130 5.13 -0.76 -6.32
CA GLN A 130 4.21 -1.77 -5.79
C GLN A 130 3.00 -1.19 -5.06
N THR A 131 3.18 -0.09 -4.32
CA THR A 131 2.14 0.44 -3.43
C THR A 131 1.79 1.90 -3.66
N CYS A 132 2.75 2.76 -3.99
CA CYS A 132 2.54 4.21 -4.05
C CYS A 132 2.07 4.69 -5.44
N ALA A 133 2.63 4.11 -6.51
CA ALA A 133 2.37 4.52 -7.90
C ALA A 133 0.91 4.33 -8.32
N VAL A 134 0.19 3.40 -7.69
CA VAL A 134 -1.23 3.14 -7.96
C VAL A 134 -2.10 4.39 -7.78
N CYS A 135 -1.75 5.25 -6.82
CA CYS A 135 -2.42 6.54 -6.57
C CYS A 135 -1.60 7.73 -7.07
N HIS A 136 -0.28 7.75 -6.84
CA HIS A 136 0.57 8.90 -7.13
C HIS A 136 1.13 8.94 -8.57
N GLY A 137 0.93 7.88 -9.36
CA GLY A 137 1.53 7.74 -10.69
C GLY A 137 3.01 7.33 -10.63
N GLU A 138 3.54 6.71 -11.68
CA GLU A 138 4.95 6.31 -11.72
C GLU A 138 5.91 7.52 -11.70
N ALA A 139 5.47 8.64 -12.27
CA ALA A 139 6.20 9.90 -12.29
C ALA A 139 5.96 10.78 -11.05
N GLY A 140 5.03 10.42 -10.15
CA GLY A 140 4.66 11.28 -9.02
C GLY A 140 3.84 12.52 -9.41
N ASP A 141 3.10 12.43 -10.52
CA ASP A 141 2.21 13.46 -11.07
C ASP A 141 0.78 13.40 -10.51
N GLY A 142 0.52 12.48 -9.56
CA GLY A 142 -0.80 12.29 -8.98
C GLY A 142 -1.80 11.64 -9.95
N GLN A 143 -1.37 11.15 -11.11
CA GLN A 143 -2.24 10.50 -12.11
C GLN A 143 -2.09 8.97 -12.07
N GLY A 144 -2.12 8.38 -10.87
CA GLY A 144 -2.14 6.93 -10.73
C GLY A 144 -3.40 6.27 -11.31
N SER A 145 -3.34 4.96 -11.56
CA SER A 145 -4.45 4.19 -12.14
C SER A 145 -5.81 4.37 -11.44
N ILE A 146 -5.83 4.52 -10.10
CA ILE A 146 -7.06 4.77 -9.33
C ILE A 146 -7.60 6.19 -9.55
N VAL A 147 -6.72 7.16 -9.79
CA VAL A 147 -7.13 8.54 -10.11
C VAL A 147 -7.68 8.61 -11.53
N GLN A 148 -7.04 7.93 -12.48
CA GLN A 148 -7.49 7.85 -13.86
C GLN A 148 -8.85 7.14 -13.99
N SER A 149 -9.12 6.13 -13.15
CA SER A 149 -10.42 5.45 -13.11
C SER A 149 -11.53 6.29 -12.46
N LYS A 150 -11.19 7.47 -11.90
CA LYS A 150 -12.09 8.37 -11.17
C LYS A 150 -12.68 7.78 -9.88
N ALA A 151 -12.16 6.63 -9.42
CA ALA A 151 -12.56 6.04 -8.14
C ALA A 151 -12.08 6.89 -6.95
N TYR A 152 -11.02 7.67 -7.15
CA TYR A 152 -10.47 8.58 -6.16
C TYR A 152 -9.95 9.85 -6.83
N SER A 153 -9.94 10.98 -6.12
CA SER A 153 -9.51 12.27 -6.66
C SER A 153 -8.74 13.09 -5.61
N GLY A 154 -8.04 14.15 -6.07
CA GLY A 154 -7.32 15.05 -5.18
C GLY A 154 -5.95 14.54 -4.70
N VAL A 155 -5.32 13.62 -5.43
CA VAL A 155 -3.92 13.25 -5.19
C VAL A 155 -3.02 14.38 -5.71
N PRO A 156 -2.19 15.01 -4.86
CA PRO A 156 -1.35 16.12 -5.29
C PRO A 156 -0.15 15.62 -6.12
N THR A 157 0.32 16.48 -7.03
CA THR A 157 1.63 16.29 -7.66
C THR A 157 2.74 16.59 -6.64
N TYR A 158 3.92 15.98 -6.80
CA TYR A 158 5.04 16.28 -5.90
C TYR A 158 5.69 17.66 -6.13
N ALA A 159 5.44 18.30 -7.27
CA ALA A 159 5.97 19.63 -7.58
C ALA A 159 5.22 20.75 -6.83
N GLU A 160 3.90 20.62 -6.66
CA GLU A 160 3.04 21.64 -6.02
C GLU A 160 3.20 21.73 -4.50
N ARG A 161 3.91 20.77 -3.88
CA ARG A 161 4.05 20.69 -2.43
C ARG A 161 5.49 20.90 -2.00
N GLU A 162 5.64 21.66 -0.93
CA GLU A 162 6.88 21.68 -0.16
C GLU A 162 7.02 20.36 0.59
N LEU A 163 7.85 19.48 0.04
CA LEU A 163 8.19 18.20 0.62
C LEU A 163 9.66 18.24 1.06
N THR A 164 9.89 17.75 2.27
CA THR A 164 11.23 17.40 2.76
C THR A 164 11.29 15.91 3.08
N LEU A 165 12.51 15.38 3.17
CA LEU A 165 12.76 13.96 3.35
C LEU A 165 12.06 13.41 4.61
N GLY A 166 12.17 14.10 5.74
CA GLY A 166 11.47 13.72 6.97
C GLY A 166 9.95 13.86 6.91
N SER A 167 9.43 14.87 6.20
CA SER A 167 7.98 15.04 6.03
C SER A 167 7.35 13.89 5.23
N VAL A 168 8.05 13.38 4.21
CA VAL A 168 7.61 12.22 3.43
C VAL A 168 7.61 10.97 4.31
N TYR A 169 8.68 10.75 5.07
CA TYR A 169 8.76 9.64 6.02
C TYR A 169 7.61 9.68 7.05
N HIS A 170 7.32 10.85 7.61
CA HIS A 170 6.24 11.03 8.58
C HIS A 170 4.86 10.68 7.99
N VAL A 171 4.59 11.11 6.75
CA VAL A 171 3.34 10.78 6.05
C VAL A 171 3.25 9.29 5.71
N ILE A 172 4.35 8.63 5.35
CA ILE A 172 4.37 7.17 5.17
C ILE A 172 4.06 6.46 6.49
N MET A 173 4.57 6.97 7.62
CA MET A 173 4.37 6.41 8.94
C MET A 173 2.91 6.52 9.40
N TYR A 174 2.33 7.72 9.39
CA TYR A 174 1.02 7.98 10.00
C TYR A 174 -0.13 8.15 9.01
N GLY A 175 0.18 8.36 7.74
CA GLY A 175 -0.79 8.85 6.77
C GLY A 175 -0.98 10.37 6.85
N LYS A 176 -1.79 10.90 5.93
CA LYS A 176 -2.22 12.31 5.95
C LYS A 176 -3.54 12.46 5.22
N ASN A 177 -4.53 13.04 5.91
CA ASN A 177 -5.90 13.18 5.42
C ASN A 177 -6.44 11.82 4.96
N ALA A 178 -6.66 11.65 3.66
CA ALA A 178 -7.24 10.44 3.08
C ALA A 178 -6.18 9.39 2.65
N MET A 179 -4.89 9.68 2.82
CA MET A 179 -3.83 8.67 2.71
C MET A 179 -3.64 7.97 4.06
N GLY A 180 -3.81 6.64 4.09
CA GLY A 180 -3.58 5.82 5.28
C GLY A 180 -2.11 5.60 5.62
N SER A 181 -1.85 4.91 6.73
CA SER A 181 -0.51 4.51 7.17
C SER A 181 0.02 3.32 6.36
N TYR A 182 1.31 3.35 6.01
CA TYR A 182 2.05 2.24 5.40
C TYR A 182 3.09 1.63 6.34
N ALA A 183 3.03 1.96 7.64
CA ALA A 183 4.02 1.54 8.62
C ALA A 183 4.10 0.01 8.81
N SER A 184 2.98 -0.69 8.66
CA SER A 184 2.89 -2.15 8.76
C SER A 184 3.41 -2.87 7.51
N GLN A 185 3.45 -2.18 6.37
CA GLN A 185 3.86 -2.76 5.09
C GLN A 185 5.35 -2.52 4.80
N LEU A 186 5.93 -1.45 5.37
CA LEU A 186 7.30 -1.03 5.11
C LEU A 186 8.15 -1.05 6.38
N THR A 187 9.33 -1.66 6.28
CA THR A 187 10.35 -1.60 7.33
C THR A 187 10.87 -0.15 7.50
N PRO A 188 11.42 0.24 8.66
CA PRO A 188 11.95 1.59 8.87
C PRO A 188 12.98 2.01 7.80
N VAL A 189 13.88 1.10 7.40
CA VAL A 189 14.87 1.32 6.34
C VAL A 189 14.17 1.57 4.99
N ASP A 190 13.16 0.76 4.68
CA ASP A 190 12.43 0.87 3.41
C ASP A 190 11.63 2.16 3.30
N ARG A 191 11.10 2.68 4.41
CA ARG A 191 10.44 4.00 4.41
C ARG A 191 11.40 5.12 4.03
N TRP A 192 12.66 5.08 4.49
CA TRP A 192 13.69 6.05 4.08
C TRP A 192 14.05 5.91 2.60
N ARG A 193 14.18 4.68 2.09
CA ARG A 193 14.42 4.41 0.66
C ARG A 193 13.32 4.98 -0.23
N VAL A 194 12.06 4.74 0.15
CA VAL A 194 10.90 5.30 -0.57
C VAL A 194 10.89 6.83 -0.45
N ALA A 195 11.21 7.40 0.71
CA ALA A 195 11.29 8.85 0.89
C ALA A 195 12.37 9.47 -0.02
N GLU A 196 13.57 8.88 -0.11
CA GLU A 196 14.62 9.33 -1.04
C GLU A 196 14.17 9.24 -2.51
N TYR A 197 13.48 8.16 -2.88
CA TYR A 197 12.96 7.98 -4.24
C TYR A 197 11.88 9.04 -4.58
N VAL A 198 10.96 9.33 -3.65
CA VAL A 198 9.96 10.40 -3.81
C VAL A 198 10.63 11.77 -3.98
N MET A 199 11.68 12.05 -3.20
CA MET A 199 12.44 13.30 -3.36
C MET A 199 13.16 13.38 -4.71
N ASN A 200 13.63 12.25 -5.25
CA ASN A 200 14.19 12.16 -6.60
C ASN A 200 13.12 12.43 -7.68
N LEU A 201 11.92 11.87 -7.55
CA LEU A 201 10.79 12.18 -8.45
C LEU A 201 10.40 13.66 -8.39
N ARG A 202 10.32 14.24 -7.18
CA ARG A 202 10.07 15.67 -7.00
C ARG A 202 11.10 16.52 -7.74
N ALA A 203 12.39 16.20 -7.60
CA ALA A 203 13.45 16.92 -8.29
C ALA A 203 13.31 16.86 -9.82
N LYS A 204 12.90 15.71 -10.38
CA LYS A 204 12.61 15.56 -11.81
C LYS A 204 11.39 16.39 -12.24
N ASN A 205 10.31 16.39 -11.47
CA ASN A 205 9.10 17.16 -11.77
C ASN A 205 9.34 18.68 -11.71
N LEU A 206 10.15 19.17 -10.76
CA LEU A 206 10.55 20.57 -10.69
C LEU A 206 11.39 21.00 -11.90
N GLN A 207 12.31 20.15 -12.37
CA GLN A 207 13.10 20.39 -13.58
C GLN A 207 12.23 20.40 -14.86
N ALA A 208 11.26 19.48 -14.94
CA ALA A 208 10.31 19.46 -16.06
C ALA A 208 9.43 20.72 -16.07
N SER A 209 8.94 21.16 -14.92
CA SER A 209 8.11 22.36 -14.80
C SER A 209 8.86 23.64 -15.16
N SER A 210 10.15 23.75 -14.79
CA SER A 210 10.96 24.91 -15.16
C SER A 210 11.32 24.96 -16.64
N ALA A 211 11.50 23.80 -17.29
CA ALA A 211 11.71 23.71 -18.73
C ALA A 211 10.49 24.14 -19.55
N VAL A 212 9.28 23.79 -19.10
CA VAL A 212 8.02 24.23 -19.74
C VAL A 212 7.84 25.75 -19.59
N ALA A 213 8.08 26.30 -18.39
CA ALA A 213 7.98 27.74 -18.14
C ALA A 213 8.96 28.57 -18.99
N ALA A 214 10.19 28.08 -19.22
CA ALA A 214 11.18 28.73 -20.08
C ALA A 214 10.78 28.72 -21.57
N THR A 215 10.04 27.70 -22.01
CA THR A 215 9.57 27.58 -23.39
C THR A 215 8.39 28.51 -23.67
N GLU A 216 7.49 28.69 -22.71
CA GLU A 216 6.40 29.67 -22.80
C GLU A 216 6.92 31.11 -22.78
N THR A 217 7.96 31.42 -22.00
CA THR A 217 8.55 32.77 -22.00
C THR A 217 9.25 33.11 -23.32
N ALA A 218 9.92 32.14 -23.95
CA ALA A 218 10.53 32.32 -25.28
C ALA A 218 9.48 32.49 -26.41
N ALA A 219 8.30 31.86 -26.28
CA ALA A 219 7.22 32.04 -27.24
C ALA A 219 6.56 33.43 -27.13
N VAL A 220 6.47 33.99 -25.93
CA VAL A 220 5.90 35.33 -25.69
C VAL A 220 6.83 36.45 -26.18
N GLU A 221 8.16 36.32 -26.02
CA GLU A 221 9.10 37.31 -26.58
C GLU A 221 9.11 37.34 -28.12
N SER A 222 8.78 36.23 -28.79
CA SER A 222 8.73 36.18 -30.26
C SER A 222 7.47 36.79 -30.89
N THR A 223 6.46 37.15 -30.11
CA THR A 223 5.17 37.68 -30.61
C THR A 223 4.96 39.18 -30.36
N THR A 224 5.84 39.85 -29.59
CA THR A 224 5.75 41.29 -29.34
C THR A 224 6.50 42.18 -30.33
N ASP A 225 7.30 41.61 -31.24
CA ASP A 225 8.17 42.39 -32.16
C ASP A 225 7.55 42.69 -33.54
N ASN A 226 6.27 42.34 -33.78
CA ASN A 226 5.63 42.47 -35.09
C ASN A 226 4.41 43.40 -35.16
N THR A 227 4.22 44.30 -34.18
CA THR A 227 3.04 45.18 -34.11
C THR A 227 3.36 46.68 -34.12
N ASN A 228 4.45 47.10 -34.76
CA ASN A 228 4.72 48.52 -34.96
C ASN A 228 5.39 48.84 -36.32
N GLN A 229 4.72 48.46 -37.40
CA GLN A 229 4.92 49.07 -38.72
C GLN A 229 3.56 49.20 -39.42
N GLN A 230 2.86 50.31 -39.16
CA GLN A 230 1.90 50.94 -40.08
C GLN A 230 1.76 52.41 -39.73
#